data_AF-A0A538FMN8-F1
#
_entry.id   AF-A0A538FMN8-F1
#
_cell.length_a   1.000
_cell.length_b   1.000
_cell.length_c   1.000
_cell.angle_alpha   90.00
_cell.angle_beta   90.00
_cell.angle_gamma   90.00
#
_symmetry.space_group_name_H-M   'P 1'
#
loop_
_entity.id
_entity.type
_entity.pdbx_description
1 polymer ?
#
loop_
_entity_poly.entity_id
_entity_poly.type
_entity_poly.pdbx_seq_one_letter_code
_entity_poly.pdbx_strand_id
1 'polypeptide(L)'
;MSGEGANQNVVGFAHDVADNNVYTVVAGVNIDMTPPTITAAPTTTPNANGWYSGPVTVAFTCSDALSGVAQCPPPVTLTSEGAGQAVSGTAVDKAGNAATTTLDGINIDTKPPATTIDPTSVGVETPAASTPVRGTAFDSLSGLDSVVVRFVPGNPLQAPTTVVAALSCYPSGRSCTWSAYPPWQPGTYTVQARAVDKAGNPEYPGPSASLTII
;
A
#
# COMPACT_ATOMS: atom_id res chain seq x y z
N MET A 1 17.47 -46.08 -9.24
CA MET A 1 16.12 -45.48 -9.26
C MET A 1 16.13 -44.35 -10.26
N SER A 2 15.06 -44.14 -11.01
CA SER A 2 15.09 -43.29 -12.22
C SER A 2 13.91 -42.33 -12.35
N GLY A 3 13.11 -42.11 -11.30
CA GLY A 3 11.98 -41.19 -11.38
C GLY A 3 11.45 -40.78 -10.03
N GLU A 4 10.59 -39.78 -10.05
CA GLU A 4 9.76 -39.36 -8.92
C GLU A 4 8.76 -40.46 -8.55
N GLY A 5 8.44 -40.59 -7.25
CA GLY A 5 7.43 -41.53 -6.79
C GLY A 5 7.73 -42.17 -5.43
N ALA A 6 6.67 -42.69 -4.84
CA ALA A 6 6.70 -43.38 -3.55
C ALA A 6 7.08 -44.86 -3.68
N ASN A 7 7.61 -45.44 -2.59
CA ASN A 7 7.87 -46.87 -2.45
C ASN A 7 8.73 -47.49 -3.56
N GLN A 8 9.74 -46.76 -4.01
CA GLN A 8 10.69 -47.27 -4.98
C GLN A 8 11.69 -48.23 -4.34
N ASN A 9 12.10 -49.22 -5.13
CA ASN A 9 12.96 -50.31 -4.68
C ASN A 9 14.21 -50.39 -5.57
N VAL A 10 15.34 -50.71 -4.96
CA VAL A 10 16.61 -51.02 -5.63
C VAL A 10 17.04 -52.41 -5.24
N VAL A 11 17.36 -53.22 -6.24
CA VAL A 11 17.95 -54.55 -6.04
C VAL A 11 19.44 -54.47 -6.36
N GLY A 12 20.27 -54.79 -5.37
CA GLY A 12 21.69 -55.03 -5.55
C GLY A 12 21.95 -56.52 -5.68
N PHE A 13 22.85 -56.90 -6.58
CA PHE A 13 23.27 -58.28 -6.79
C PHE A 13 24.79 -58.40 -6.65
N ALA A 14 25.24 -59.47 -6.01
CA ALA A 14 26.62 -59.90 -6.04
C ALA A 14 26.67 -61.37 -6.49
N HIS A 15 27.59 -61.65 -7.42
CA HIS A 15 27.93 -63.00 -7.85
C HIS A 15 29.37 -63.29 -7.42
N ASP A 16 29.65 -64.52 -7.01
CA ASP A 16 31.02 -64.98 -6.87
C ASP A 16 31.51 -65.68 -8.15
N VAL A 17 32.77 -66.13 -8.15
CA VAL A 17 33.39 -66.82 -9.30
C VAL A 17 32.72 -68.17 -9.59
N ALA A 18 31.92 -68.70 -8.67
CA ALA A 18 31.20 -69.96 -8.80
C ALA A 18 29.70 -69.77 -9.13
N ASP A 19 29.28 -68.57 -9.55
CA ASP A 19 27.89 -68.20 -9.86
C ASP A 19 26.92 -68.31 -8.66
N ASN A 20 27.41 -68.23 -7.42
CA ASN A 20 26.51 -68.05 -6.28
C ASN A 20 25.98 -66.62 -6.25
N ASN A 21 24.66 -66.47 -6.28
CA ASN A 21 24.01 -65.17 -6.27
C ASN A 21 23.47 -64.82 -4.88
N VAL A 22 23.76 -63.61 -4.42
CA VAL A 22 23.06 -62.97 -3.29
C VAL A 22 22.39 -61.69 -3.75
N TYR A 23 21.19 -61.46 -3.22
CA TYR A 23 20.38 -60.28 -3.50
C TYR A 23 20.15 -59.49 -2.22
N THR A 24 20.29 -58.17 -2.32
CA THR A 24 19.87 -57.23 -1.28
C THR A 24 18.84 -56.30 -1.88
N VAL A 25 17.72 -56.11 -1.19
CA VAL A 25 16.67 -55.17 -1.59
C VAL A 25 16.68 -53.99 -0.62
N VAL A 26 16.86 -52.78 -1.16
CA VAL A 26 16.50 -51.54 -0.48
C VAL A 26 15.11 -51.18 -0.96
N ALA A 27 14.13 -51.16 -0.06
CA ALA A 27 12.73 -50.90 -0.38
C ALA A 27 12.19 -49.70 0.40
N GLY A 28 11.09 -49.13 -0.10
CA GLY A 28 10.38 -48.04 0.59
C GLY A 28 11.05 -46.67 0.44
N VAL A 29 11.82 -46.46 -0.64
CA VAL A 29 12.42 -45.15 -0.89
C VAL A 29 11.39 -44.24 -1.58
N ASN A 30 11.13 -43.08 -0.98
CA ASN A 30 10.31 -42.03 -1.59
C ASN A 30 11.24 -41.01 -2.22
N ILE A 31 11.03 -40.72 -3.50
CA ILE A 31 11.73 -39.66 -4.24
C ILE A 31 10.71 -38.61 -4.63
N ASP A 32 10.99 -37.38 -4.26
CA ASP A 32 10.26 -36.20 -4.69
C ASP A 32 11.26 -35.19 -5.23
N MET A 33 11.05 -34.76 -6.47
CA MET A 33 11.90 -33.80 -7.17
C MET A 33 11.11 -32.54 -7.56
N THR A 34 9.83 -32.48 -7.20
CA THR A 34 8.93 -31.39 -7.56
C THR A 34 8.98 -30.32 -6.49
N PRO A 35 9.36 -29.07 -6.82
CA PRO A 35 9.29 -27.98 -5.86
C PRO A 35 7.86 -27.72 -5.36
N PRO A 36 7.70 -27.27 -4.10
CA PRO A 36 6.41 -26.82 -3.62
C PRO A 36 5.94 -25.58 -4.40
N THR A 37 4.63 -25.32 -4.36
CA THR A 37 4.07 -24.04 -4.80
C THR A 37 4.01 -23.05 -3.64
N ILE A 38 4.19 -21.76 -3.92
CA ILE A 38 4.06 -20.68 -2.96
C ILE A 38 3.41 -19.45 -3.60
N THR A 39 2.45 -18.83 -2.92
CA THR A 39 1.84 -17.55 -3.28
C THR A 39 1.94 -16.57 -2.12
N ALA A 40 1.94 -15.27 -2.43
CA ALA A 40 1.98 -14.19 -1.45
C ALA A 40 0.87 -13.18 -1.74
N ALA A 41 0.17 -12.73 -0.70
CA ALA A 41 -0.88 -11.74 -0.82
C ALA A 41 -0.96 -10.84 0.42
N PRO A 42 -1.26 -9.54 0.26
CA PRO A 42 -1.65 -8.69 1.39
C PRO A 42 -2.92 -9.22 2.07
N THR A 43 -2.99 -9.07 3.38
CA THR A 43 -4.18 -9.41 4.18
C THR A 43 -5.27 -8.33 4.14
N THR A 44 -4.92 -7.13 3.69
CA THR A 44 -5.83 -6.00 3.46
C THR A 44 -5.66 -5.49 2.03
N THR A 45 -6.68 -4.81 1.51
CA THR A 45 -6.61 -4.20 0.17
C THR A 45 -6.16 -2.74 0.27
N PRO A 46 -5.37 -2.23 -0.70
CA PRO A 46 -5.07 -0.81 -0.75
C PRO A 46 -6.32 -0.01 -1.12
N ASN A 47 -6.26 1.31 -0.95
CA ASN A 47 -7.30 2.21 -1.43
C ASN A 47 -7.31 2.30 -2.97
N ALA A 48 -8.23 3.09 -3.54
CA ALA A 48 -8.37 3.25 -4.99
C ALA A 48 -7.13 3.84 -5.69
N ASN A 49 -6.24 4.52 -4.94
CA ASN A 49 -4.98 5.05 -5.44
C ASN A 49 -3.81 4.06 -5.32
N GLY A 50 -4.05 2.84 -4.82
CA GLY A 50 -3.01 1.81 -4.64
C GLY A 50 -2.12 2.03 -3.42
N TRP A 51 -2.59 2.77 -2.41
CA TRP A 51 -1.87 3.07 -1.18
C TRP A 51 -2.54 2.48 0.06
N TYR A 52 -1.74 2.18 1.07
CA TYR A 52 -2.18 1.83 2.42
C TYR A 52 -1.86 2.97 3.38
N SER A 53 -2.83 3.32 4.23
CA SER A 53 -2.69 4.33 5.30
C SER A 53 -2.16 3.75 6.61
N GLY A 54 -1.56 2.56 6.59
CA GLY A 54 -1.16 1.83 7.77
C GLY A 54 -0.37 0.57 7.46
N PRO A 55 0.05 -0.18 8.50
CA PRO A 55 0.83 -1.40 8.33
C PRO A 55 0.14 -2.44 7.43
N VAL A 56 0.93 -3.14 6.63
CA VAL A 56 0.46 -4.18 5.70
C VAL A 56 1.08 -5.51 6.08
N THR A 57 0.25 -6.51 6.39
CA THR A 57 0.71 -7.88 6.59
C THR A 57 0.55 -8.66 5.29
N VAL A 58 1.64 -9.25 4.80
CA VAL A 58 1.69 -10.17 3.66
C VAL A 58 1.67 -11.59 4.20
N ALA A 59 0.70 -12.38 3.76
CA ALA A 59 0.58 -13.80 4.10
C ALA A 59 1.06 -14.67 2.94
N PHE A 60 1.67 -15.80 3.28
CA PHE A 60 2.11 -16.81 2.32
C PHE A 60 1.22 -18.04 2.39
N THR A 61 0.90 -18.59 1.23
CA THR A 61 0.22 -19.89 1.12
C THR A 61 1.12 -20.85 0.35
N CYS A 62 1.39 -22.00 0.94
CA CYS A 62 2.24 -23.02 0.33
C CYS A 62 1.47 -24.32 0.14
N SER A 63 1.73 -25.04 -0.95
CA SER A 63 1.22 -26.40 -1.14
C SER A 63 2.20 -27.27 -1.88
N ASP A 64 2.24 -28.54 -1.52
CA ASP A 64 3.03 -29.56 -2.20
C ASP A 64 2.21 -30.85 -2.27
N ALA A 65 2.26 -31.53 -3.42
CA ALA A 65 1.40 -32.68 -3.70
C ALA A 65 2.05 -34.03 -3.34
N LEU A 66 3.37 -34.08 -3.13
CA LEU A 66 4.14 -35.30 -2.99
C LEU A 66 4.68 -35.45 -1.56
N SER A 67 5.87 -34.91 -1.27
CA SER A 67 6.48 -35.04 0.06
C SER A 67 5.80 -34.17 1.12
N GLY A 68 4.98 -33.21 0.68
CA GLY A 68 4.30 -32.22 1.50
C GLY A 68 5.23 -31.07 1.89
N VAL A 69 4.65 -29.98 2.39
CA VAL A 69 5.40 -28.79 2.78
C VAL A 69 6.15 -29.04 4.10
N ALA A 70 7.46 -28.79 4.12
CA ALA A 70 8.27 -28.80 5.34
C ALA A 70 8.34 -27.40 5.97
N GLN A 71 8.49 -26.37 5.14
CA GLN A 71 8.57 -24.97 5.55
C GLN A 71 7.71 -24.10 4.66
N CYS A 72 6.85 -23.31 5.28
CA CYS A 72 6.16 -22.18 4.65
C CYS A 72 6.51 -20.92 5.46
N PRO A 73 6.90 -19.80 4.83
CA PRO A 73 7.27 -18.59 5.55
C PRO A 73 6.12 -18.08 6.44
N PRO A 74 6.40 -17.57 7.65
CA PRO A 74 5.39 -16.86 8.42
C PRO A 74 4.99 -15.55 7.70
N PRO A 75 3.81 -14.98 8.02
CA PRO A 75 3.43 -13.66 7.50
C PRO A 75 4.44 -12.58 7.87
N VAL A 76 4.65 -11.63 6.97
CA VAL A 76 5.57 -10.49 7.15
C VAL A 76 4.77 -9.20 7.19
N THR A 77 4.98 -8.38 8.21
CA THR A 77 4.33 -7.07 8.34
C THR A 77 5.28 -5.95 7.97
N LEU A 78 4.90 -5.15 6.98
CA LEU A 78 5.54 -3.89 6.64
C LEU A 78 4.88 -2.77 7.45
N THR A 79 5.67 -2.06 8.25
CA THR A 79 5.21 -0.93 9.08
C THR A 79 5.78 0.41 8.65
N SER A 80 6.77 0.40 7.76
CA SER A 80 7.51 1.60 7.38
C SER A 80 6.90 2.27 6.15
N GLU A 81 6.96 3.59 6.14
CA GLU A 81 6.68 4.44 4.98
C GLU A 81 7.51 4.00 3.77
N GLY A 82 6.89 3.94 2.60
CA GLY A 82 7.61 3.68 1.36
C GLY A 82 6.71 3.27 0.20
N ALA A 83 7.07 3.73 -1.00
CA ALA A 83 6.48 3.29 -2.26
C ALA A 83 7.23 2.07 -2.80
N GLY A 84 6.51 1.16 -3.48
CA GLY A 84 7.09 0.03 -4.20
C GLY A 84 7.83 -0.96 -3.29
N GLN A 85 7.41 -1.08 -2.03
CA GLN A 85 7.98 -2.06 -1.12
C GLN A 85 7.66 -3.48 -1.60
N ALA A 86 8.55 -4.42 -1.26
CA ALA A 86 8.43 -5.81 -1.66
C ALA A 86 8.73 -6.75 -0.49
N VAL A 87 8.09 -7.93 -0.53
CA VAL A 87 8.27 -9.01 0.43
C VAL A 87 8.48 -10.30 -0.35
N SER A 88 9.57 -11.00 -0.04
CA SER A 88 9.87 -12.33 -0.61
C SER A 88 9.71 -13.42 0.45
N GLY A 89 9.33 -14.62 0.00
CA GLY A 89 9.24 -15.81 0.83
C GLY A 89 9.65 -17.06 0.07
N THR A 90 10.22 -18.03 0.78
CA THR A 90 10.67 -19.31 0.22
C THR A 90 10.00 -20.48 0.94
N ALA A 91 9.32 -21.33 0.18
CA ALA A 91 8.78 -22.60 0.65
C ALA A 91 9.77 -23.73 0.39
N VAL A 92 9.80 -24.71 1.29
CA VAL A 92 10.61 -25.93 1.17
C VAL A 92 9.72 -27.13 1.45
N ASP A 93 9.82 -28.19 0.65
CA ASP A 93 9.12 -29.45 0.88
C ASP A 93 9.93 -30.41 1.77
N LYS A 94 9.40 -31.62 2.06
CA LYS A 94 10.10 -32.59 2.91
C LYS A 94 11.22 -33.35 2.21
N ALA A 95 11.32 -33.27 0.89
CA ALA A 95 12.42 -33.82 0.11
C ALA A 95 13.58 -32.82 -0.10
N GLY A 96 13.38 -31.56 0.30
CA GLY A 96 14.37 -30.48 0.23
C GLY A 96 14.29 -29.64 -1.04
N ASN A 97 13.27 -29.80 -1.89
CA ASN A 97 13.05 -28.90 -3.01
C ASN A 97 12.48 -27.57 -2.51
N ALA A 98 12.79 -26.47 -3.21
CA ALA A 98 12.43 -25.13 -2.78
C ALA A 98 11.86 -24.28 -3.91
N ALA A 99 10.95 -23.37 -3.55
CA ALA A 99 10.38 -22.37 -4.44
C ALA A 99 10.27 -21.01 -3.73
N THR A 100 10.45 -19.92 -4.49
CA THR A 100 10.41 -18.55 -3.96
C THR A 100 9.37 -17.73 -4.72
N THR A 101 8.64 -16.87 -4.00
CA THR A 101 7.77 -15.83 -4.57
C THR A 101 8.13 -14.47 -3.99
N THR A 102 7.86 -13.41 -4.75
CA THR A 102 7.98 -12.02 -4.31
C THR A 102 6.67 -11.31 -4.62
N LEU A 103 6.12 -10.63 -3.62
CA LEU A 103 5.05 -9.65 -3.80
C LEU A 103 5.67 -8.27 -3.74
N ASP A 104 5.47 -7.46 -4.78
CA ASP A 104 5.97 -6.09 -4.89
C ASP A 104 4.81 -5.08 -5.02
N GLY A 105 5.16 -3.81 -5.23
CA GLY A 105 4.18 -2.75 -5.46
C GLY A 105 3.41 -2.32 -4.21
N ILE A 106 3.89 -2.64 -3.01
CA ILE A 106 3.24 -2.26 -1.76
C ILE A 106 3.61 -0.81 -1.43
N ASN A 107 2.64 0.10 -1.48
CA ASN A 107 2.84 1.51 -1.16
C ASN A 107 2.20 1.85 0.19
N ILE A 108 3.00 2.26 1.17
CA ILE A 108 2.53 2.64 2.51
C ILE A 108 2.87 4.10 2.74
N ASP A 109 1.85 4.89 3.07
CA ASP A 109 2.02 6.25 3.56
C ASP A 109 1.07 6.48 4.73
N THR A 110 1.59 6.74 5.93
CA THR A 110 0.77 6.98 7.14
C THR A 110 0.74 8.44 7.57
N LYS A 111 1.46 9.32 6.86
CA LYS A 111 1.69 10.69 7.29
C LYS A 111 0.68 11.63 6.62
N PRO A 112 -0.05 12.44 7.40
CA PRO A 112 -0.91 13.46 6.82
C PRO A 112 -0.16 14.48 5.95
N PRO A 113 -0.82 15.03 4.92
CA PRO A 113 -0.34 16.20 4.19
C PRO A 113 -0.45 17.46 5.06
N ALA A 114 0.17 18.54 4.60
CA ALA A 114 0.05 19.88 5.18
C ALA A 114 -0.38 20.91 4.13
N THR A 115 -1.27 21.83 4.50
CA THR A 115 -1.70 22.94 3.64
C THR A 115 -1.49 24.30 4.32
N THR A 116 -1.42 25.34 3.50
CA THR A 116 -1.34 26.74 3.93
C THR A 116 -2.42 27.55 3.25
N ILE A 117 -2.87 28.65 3.86
CA ILE A 117 -3.71 29.66 3.22
C ILE A 117 -2.81 30.86 2.90
N ASP A 118 -2.83 31.35 1.66
CA ASP A 118 -2.12 32.55 1.26
C ASP A 118 -2.78 33.78 1.91
N PRO A 119 -2.09 34.49 2.82
CA PRO A 119 -2.66 35.62 3.55
C PRO A 119 -3.08 36.77 2.61
N THR A 120 -2.46 36.88 1.43
CA THR A 120 -2.83 37.91 0.44
C THR A 120 -4.17 37.63 -0.24
N SER A 121 -4.64 36.37 -0.20
CA SER A 121 -5.92 35.95 -0.80
C SER A 121 -7.12 36.11 0.12
N VAL A 122 -6.91 36.53 1.38
CA VAL A 122 -7.96 36.70 2.41
C VAL A 122 -7.95 38.07 3.10
N GLY A 123 -6.89 38.87 2.91
CA GLY A 123 -6.66 40.15 3.59
C GLY A 123 -7.18 41.42 2.88
N VAL A 124 -7.90 41.28 1.77
CA VAL A 124 -8.47 42.42 1.02
C VAL A 124 -9.99 42.39 1.22
N GLU A 125 -10.64 43.55 1.40
CA GLU A 125 -12.10 43.64 1.22
C GLU A 125 -12.40 43.27 -0.24
N THR A 126 -12.66 41.99 -0.50
CA THR A 126 -12.78 41.48 -1.87
C THR A 126 -14.13 41.94 -2.41
N PRO A 127 -14.18 42.71 -3.51
CA PRO A 127 -15.42 42.95 -4.22
C PRO A 127 -16.03 41.59 -4.58
N ALA A 128 -17.34 41.45 -4.42
CA ALA A 128 -18.03 40.26 -4.85
C ALA A 128 -17.67 39.90 -6.32
N ALA A 129 -17.29 38.64 -6.55
CA ALA A 129 -17.21 37.94 -7.84
C ALA A 129 -15.91 37.96 -8.69
N SER A 130 -14.70 37.81 -8.13
CA SER A 130 -13.59 37.30 -8.98
C SER A 130 -12.37 36.64 -8.32
N THR A 131 -12.05 36.91 -7.06
CA THR A 131 -10.79 36.41 -6.47
C THR A 131 -10.99 35.14 -5.63
N PRO A 132 -10.40 33.99 -6.01
CA PRO A 132 -10.44 32.81 -5.16
C PRO A 132 -9.50 32.97 -3.95
N VAL A 133 -9.83 32.34 -2.83
CA VAL A 133 -8.87 32.06 -1.77
C VAL A 133 -7.86 31.06 -2.30
N ARG A 134 -6.58 31.26 -1.99
CA ARG A 134 -5.46 30.45 -2.50
C ARG A 134 -4.63 29.90 -1.36
N GLY A 135 -3.80 28.93 -1.70
CA GLY A 135 -2.76 28.42 -0.82
C GLY A 135 -1.91 27.35 -1.49
N THR A 136 -1.06 26.72 -0.69
CA THR A 136 -0.24 25.58 -1.12
C THR A 136 -0.54 24.37 -0.26
N ALA A 137 -0.40 23.18 -0.82
CA ALA A 137 -0.47 21.92 -0.10
C ALA A 137 0.72 21.04 -0.46
N PHE A 138 1.23 20.31 0.52
CA PHE A 138 2.40 19.45 0.38
C PHE A 138 2.18 18.10 1.06
N ASP A 139 2.59 17.05 0.38
CA ASP A 139 2.79 15.72 0.93
C ASP A 139 4.15 15.17 0.50
N SER A 140 4.81 14.46 1.41
CA SER A 140 6.19 14.01 1.20
C SER A 140 6.31 12.70 0.41
N LEU A 141 5.24 11.90 0.33
CA LEU A 141 5.31 10.53 -0.17
C LEU A 141 4.20 10.22 -1.21
N SER A 142 2.97 9.97 -0.78
CA SER A 142 1.86 9.56 -1.65
C SER A 142 1.34 10.67 -2.57
N GLY A 143 1.64 11.93 -2.25
CA GLY A 143 1.19 13.11 -2.97
C GLY A 143 -0.23 13.53 -2.57
N LEU A 144 -0.71 14.65 -3.10
CA LEU A 144 -2.03 15.17 -2.76
C LEU A 144 -3.14 14.49 -3.57
N ASP A 145 -4.26 14.23 -2.90
CA ASP A 145 -5.51 13.76 -3.51
C ASP A 145 -6.53 14.91 -3.60
N SER A 146 -6.75 15.63 -2.49
CA SER A 146 -7.70 16.74 -2.47
C SER A 146 -7.36 17.81 -1.43
N VAL A 147 -7.89 19.02 -1.66
CA VAL A 147 -7.97 20.08 -0.64
C VAL A 147 -9.42 20.52 -0.56
N VAL A 148 -10.00 20.45 0.63
CA VAL A 148 -11.36 20.92 0.91
C VAL A 148 -11.28 22.21 1.70
N VAL A 149 -11.98 23.24 1.22
CA VAL A 149 -12.06 24.56 1.85
C VAL A 149 -13.48 24.77 2.36
N ARG A 150 -13.59 25.05 3.65
CA ARG A 150 -14.85 25.33 4.33
C ARG A 150 -14.90 26.81 4.73
N PHE A 151 -15.92 27.50 4.25
CA PHE A 151 -16.24 28.88 4.59
C PHE A 151 -17.32 28.88 5.65
N VAL A 152 -16.94 29.17 6.89
CA VAL A 152 -17.85 29.24 8.04
C VAL A 152 -18.27 30.70 8.24
N PRO A 153 -19.54 31.07 8.01
CA PRO A 153 -19.99 32.44 8.21
C PRO A 153 -19.95 32.82 9.69
N GLY A 154 -19.61 34.09 9.96
CA GLY A 154 -19.72 34.68 11.30
C GLY A 154 -21.17 34.87 11.74
N ASN A 155 -22.12 34.91 10.80
CA ASN A 155 -23.54 34.86 11.08
C ASN A 155 -23.98 33.41 11.36
N PRO A 156 -24.43 33.07 12.58
CA PRO A 156 -24.81 31.70 12.93
C PRO A 156 -26.07 31.20 12.22
N LEU A 157 -26.86 32.09 11.60
CA LEU A 157 -28.05 31.72 10.82
C LEU A 157 -27.72 31.28 9.40
N GLN A 158 -26.51 31.56 8.91
CA GLN A 158 -26.07 31.19 7.58
C GLN A 158 -25.34 29.84 7.63
N ALA A 159 -25.66 28.94 6.69
CA ALA A 159 -25.00 27.65 6.62
C ALA A 159 -23.56 27.78 6.09
N PRO A 160 -22.59 27.01 6.62
CA PRO A 160 -21.25 26.92 6.04
C PRO A 160 -21.27 26.42 4.60
N THR A 161 -20.36 26.93 3.77
CA THR A 161 -20.15 26.46 2.40
C THR A 161 -18.88 25.64 2.33
N THR A 162 -18.92 24.48 1.67
CA THR A 162 -17.76 23.61 1.46
C THR A 162 -17.44 23.52 -0.02
N VAL A 163 -16.19 23.72 -0.38
CA VAL A 163 -15.70 23.72 -1.77
C VAL A 163 -14.53 22.76 -1.88
N VAL A 164 -14.56 21.88 -2.88
CA VAL A 164 -13.37 21.14 -3.30
C VAL A 164 -12.51 22.09 -4.13
N ALA A 165 -11.30 22.39 -3.65
CA ALA A 165 -10.42 23.35 -4.29
C ALA A 165 -9.90 22.80 -5.63
N ALA A 166 -9.72 23.69 -6.60
CA ALA A 166 -9.01 23.36 -7.83
C ALA A 166 -7.52 23.24 -7.51
N LEU A 167 -6.91 22.10 -7.87
CA LEU A 167 -5.50 21.79 -7.63
C LEU A 167 -4.67 21.96 -8.91
N SER A 168 -3.49 22.56 -8.77
CA SER A 168 -2.44 22.57 -9.78
C SER A 168 -1.14 22.10 -9.15
N CYS A 169 -0.76 20.86 -9.46
CA CYS A 169 0.38 20.18 -8.84
C CYS A 169 1.61 20.16 -9.75
N TYR A 170 2.80 20.19 -9.14
CA TYR A 170 4.05 19.90 -9.83
C TYR A 170 4.07 18.42 -10.29
N PRO A 171 4.92 18.03 -11.26
CA PRO A 171 4.88 16.69 -11.88
C PRO A 171 4.96 15.49 -10.92
N SER A 172 5.49 15.65 -9.72
CA SER A 172 5.52 14.60 -8.69
C SER A 172 4.19 14.44 -7.92
N GLY A 173 3.25 15.37 -8.04
CA GLY A 173 2.01 15.41 -7.28
C GLY A 173 2.17 15.75 -5.79
N ARG A 174 3.41 15.96 -5.32
CA ARG A 174 3.77 16.17 -3.91
C ARG A 174 3.61 17.61 -3.43
N SER A 175 3.70 18.57 -4.34
CA SER A 175 3.48 19.98 -4.04
C SER A 175 2.43 20.50 -5.00
N CYS A 176 1.43 21.19 -4.47
CA CYS A 176 0.32 21.74 -5.22
C CYS A 176 0.00 23.15 -4.77
N THR A 177 -0.42 23.97 -5.72
CA THR A 177 -1.20 25.17 -5.41
C THR A 177 -2.67 24.81 -5.46
N TRP A 178 -3.48 25.45 -4.63
CA TRP A 178 -4.93 25.25 -4.61
C TRP A 178 -5.67 26.60 -4.66
N SER A 179 -6.89 26.58 -5.20
CA SER A 179 -7.77 27.74 -5.21
C SER A 179 -9.24 27.35 -4.97
N ALA A 180 -9.95 28.13 -4.16
CA ALA A 180 -11.37 27.92 -3.84
C ALA A 180 -12.12 29.25 -3.86
N TYR A 181 -13.24 29.30 -4.56
CA TYR A 181 -14.09 30.49 -4.60
C TYR A 181 -14.98 30.56 -3.35
N PRO A 182 -15.03 31.71 -2.66
CA PRO A 182 -15.90 31.88 -1.49
C PRO A 182 -17.38 31.95 -1.89
N PRO A 183 -18.31 31.79 -0.91
CA PRO A 183 -19.69 32.17 -1.14
C PRO A 183 -19.75 33.68 -1.41
N TRP A 184 -20.28 34.08 -2.57
CA TRP A 184 -20.37 35.50 -3.00
C TRP A 184 -21.46 36.28 -2.26
N GLN A 185 -21.56 36.05 -0.95
CA GLN A 185 -22.49 36.70 -0.05
C GLN A 185 -21.68 37.59 0.90
N PRO A 186 -22.02 38.89 1.02
CA PRO A 186 -21.35 39.79 1.95
C PRO A 186 -21.38 39.26 3.39
N GLY A 187 -20.30 39.48 4.11
CA GLY A 187 -20.14 39.02 5.49
C GLY A 187 -18.72 38.59 5.82
N THR A 188 -18.49 38.31 7.10
CA THR A 188 -17.23 37.75 7.60
C THR A 188 -17.32 36.23 7.63
N TYR A 189 -16.25 35.57 7.20
CA TYR A 189 -16.11 34.11 7.17
C TYR A 189 -14.81 33.69 7.83
N THR A 190 -14.84 32.59 8.58
CA THR A 190 -13.65 31.80 8.90
C THR A 190 -13.44 30.78 7.79
N VAL A 191 -12.35 30.94 7.05
CA VAL A 191 -11.89 29.99 6.04
C VAL A 191 -11.09 28.90 6.74
N GLN A 192 -11.44 27.65 6.53
CA GLN A 192 -10.72 26.48 7.02
C GLN A 192 -10.33 25.62 5.83
N ALA A 193 -9.04 25.32 5.65
CA ALA A 193 -8.59 24.40 4.61
C ALA A 193 -8.15 23.08 5.24
N ARG A 194 -8.36 21.96 4.52
CA ARG A 194 -7.90 20.63 4.93
C ARG A 194 -7.50 19.84 3.71
N ALA A 195 -6.26 19.36 3.69
CA ALA A 195 -5.76 18.47 2.65
C ALA A 195 -6.01 16.99 3.00
N VAL A 196 -6.10 16.15 1.96
CA VAL A 196 -6.04 14.69 2.03
C VAL A 196 -5.03 14.21 0.99
N ASP A 197 -4.16 13.29 1.38
CA ASP A 197 -3.17 12.69 0.48
C ASP A 197 -3.74 11.49 -0.28
N LYS A 198 -2.94 10.89 -1.18
CA LYS A 198 -3.37 9.72 -1.97
C LYS A 198 -3.47 8.44 -1.15
N ALA A 199 -2.81 8.35 0.00
CA ALA A 199 -3.04 7.25 0.95
C ALA A 199 -4.33 7.41 1.77
N GLY A 200 -4.97 8.57 1.69
CA GLY A 200 -6.20 8.89 2.41
C GLY A 200 -5.94 9.43 3.80
N ASN A 201 -4.71 9.80 4.15
CA ASN A 201 -4.43 10.45 5.41
C ASN A 201 -4.91 11.91 5.32
N PRO A 202 -5.77 12.33 6.25
CA PRO A 202 -6.22 13.70 6.26
C PRO A 202 -5.34 14.57 7.15
N GLU A 203 -5.10 15.81 6.70
CA GLU A 203 -4.49 16.85 7.52
C GLU A 203 -5.30 17.10 8.81
N TYR A 204 -4.59 17.24 9.93
CA TYR A 204 -5.15 17.69 11.19
C TYR A 204 -4.07 18.27 12.14
N PRO A 205 -4.27 19.49 12.70
CA PRO A 205 -5.27 20.48 12.31
C PRO A 205 -4.91 21.14 10.97
N GLY A 206 -5.90 21.56 10.20
CA GLY A 206 -5.69 22.39 9.01
C GLY A 206 -5.60 23.89 9.34
N PRO A 207 -5.08 24.74 8.44
CA PRO A 207 -4.98 26.17 8.64
C PRO A 207 -6.36 26.84 8.62
N SER A 208 -6.46 27.98 9.30
CA SER A 208 -7.63 28.84 9.24
C SER A 208 -7.26 30.31 9.12
N ALA A 209 -8.13 31.10 8.48
CA ALA A 209 -7.97 32.54 8.29
C ALA A 209 -9.32 33.24 8.25
N SER A 210 -9.34 34.54 8.54
CA SER A 210 -10.55 35.37 8.37
C SER A 210 -10.60 35.97 6.97
N LEU A 211 -11.79 35.98 6.38
CA LEU A 211 -12.12 36.60 5.09
C LEU A 211 -13.34 37.51 5.29
N THR A 212 -13.31 38.73 4.75
CA THR A 212 -14.47 39.63 4.73
C THR A 212 -14.84 39.94 3.28
N ILE A 213 -16.12 39.71 2.95
CA ILE A 213 -16.69 39.98 1.65
C ILE A 213 -17.61 41.19 1.80
N ILE A 214 -17.42 42.20 0.95
CA ILE A 214 -18.22 43.44 0.92
C ILE A 214 -19.21 43.45 -0.25
#